data_AF-A0A8S3IDB0-F1
#
_entry.id   AF-A0A8S3IDB0-F1
#
_cell.length_a   1.000
_cell.length_b   1.000
_cell.length_c   1.000
_cell.angle_alpha   90.00
_cell.angle_beta   90.00
_cell.angle_gamma   90.00
#
_symmetry.space_group_name_H-M   'P 1'
#
loop_
_entity.id
_entity.type
_entity.pdbx_description
1 polymer ?
#
loop_
_entity_poly.entity_id
_entity_poly.type
_entity_poly.pdbx_seq_one_letter_code
_entity_poly.pdbx_strand_id
1 'polypeptide(L)'
;LAHPIRSIINSDHLTRHKHIVRIVSMLQKIAADYKCAAVIVNHMIAKVESPNNEAYCAPALGDTFGHMSQLRLQLSWKMNKREARVLKSPHIAELSTYFQITDDGIRDIDETELMDQNSCNSASQENMHPIA
;
A
#
# COMPACT_ATOMS: atom_id res chain seq x y z
N LEU A 1 2.61 -6.46 -47.55
CA LEU A 1 3.75 -6.85 -46.69
C LEU A 1 3.88 -5.83 -45.56
N ALA A 2 3.12 -5.98 -44.47
CA ALA A 2 3.23 -5.11 -43.30
C ALA A 2 2.68 -5.83 -42.06
N HIS A 3 3.56 -6.41 -41.26
CA HIS A 3 3.27 -6.95 -39.93
C HIS A 3 4.54 -6.78 -39.06
N PRO A 4 4.45 -6.73 -37.73
CA PRO A 4 3.74 -5.72 -36.94
C PRO A 4 4.59 -5.35 -35.70
N ILE A 5 5.23 -4.18 -35.70
CA ILE A 5 6.07 -3.72 -34.57
C ILE A 5 5.25 -3.56 -33.27
N ARG A 6 3.91 -3.46 -33.34
CA ARG A 6 3.01 -3.40 -32.17
C ARG A 6 2.72 -4.74 -31.48
N SER A 7 3.03 -5.90 -32.08
CA SER A 7 2.66 -7.19 -31.49
C SER A 7 3.59 -7.64 -30.36
N ILE A 8 4.84 -7.19 -30.36
CA ILE A 8 5.89 -7.67 -29.45
C ILE A 8 5.75 -7.03 -28.06
N ILE A 9 5.47 -5.72 -28.00
CA ILE A 9 5.46 -4.93 -26.74
C ILE A 9 4.26 -5.30 -25.84
N ASN A 10 3.11 -5.64 -26.44
CA ASN A 10 1.93 -6.04 -25.69
C ASN A 10 2.02 -7.48 -25.14
N SER A 11 2.89 -8.32 -25.71
CA SER A 11 2.98 -9.73 -25.33
C SER A 11 3.60 -9.92 -23.94
N ASP A 12 4.62 -9.13 -23.59
CA ASP A 12 5.37 -9.29 -22.34
C ASP A 12 4.58 -8.89 -21.09
N HIS A 13 3.92 -7.72 -21.12
CA HIS A 13 3.14 -7.26 -19.97
C HIS A 13 1.95 -8.18 -19.67
N LEU A 14 1.26 -8.66 -20.71
CA LEU A 14 0.15 -9.60 -20.57
C LEU A 14 0.64 -10.97 -20.09
N THR A 15 1.78 -11.44 -20.58
CA THR A 15 2.37 -12.72 -20.15
C THR A 15 2.78 -12.65 -18.69
N ARG A 16 3.49 -11.59 -18.29
CA ARG A 16 3.84 -11.31 -16.89
C ARG A 16 2.60 -11.27 -16.00
N HIS A 17 1.56 -10.57 -16.42
CA HIS A 17 0.30 -10.50 -15.66
C HIS A 17 -0.30 -11.89 -15.48
N LYS A 18 -0.43 -12.69 -16.55
CA LYS A 18 -0.93 -14.08 -16.48
C LYS A 18 -0.14 -14.94 -15.49
N HIS A 19 1.20 -14.82 -15.48
CA HIS A 19 2.03 -15.55 -14.53
C HIS A 19 1.75 -15.16 -13.09
N ILE A 20 1.60 -13.86 -12.81
CA ILE A 20 1.26 -13.37 -11.46
C ILE A 20 -0.10 -13.92 -11.04
N VAL A 21 -1.12 -13.80 -11.89
CA VAL A 21 -2.47 -14.32 -11.59
C VAL A 21 -2.43 -15.81 -11.27
N ARG A 22 -1.68 -16.59 -12.07
CA ARG A 22 -1.51 -18.02 -11.83
C ARG A 22 -0.87 -18.30 -10.47
N ILE A 23 0.21 -17.61 -10.13
CA ILE A 23 0.89 -17.79 -8.84
C ILE A 23 -0.04 -17.45 -7.67
N VAL A 24 -0.73 -16.31 -7.73
CA VAL A 24 -1.67 -15.90 -6.66
C VAL A 24 -2.79 -16.91 -6.50
N SER A 25 -3.36 -17.39 -7.60
CA SER A 25 -4.43 -18.39 -7.57
C SER A 25 -3.94 -19.72 -6.97
N MET A 26 -2.71 -20.13 -7.28
CA MET A 26 -2.09 -21.31 -6.67
C MET A 26 -1.88 -21.12 -5.15
N LEU A 27 -1.40 -19.95 -4.72
CA LEU A 27 -1.22 -19.64 -3.30
C LEU A 27 -2.55 -19.64 -2.55
N GLN A 28 -3.62 -19.09 -3.14
CA GLN A 28 -4.96 -19.13 -2.56
C GLN A 28 -5.46 -20.57 -2.40
N LYS A 29 -5.24 -21.42 -3.41
CA LYS A 29 -5.59 -22.83 -3.32
C LYS A 29 -4.82 -23.55 -2.22
N ILE A 30 -3.50 -23.35 -2.14
CA ILE A 30 -2.67 -23.95 -1.07
C ILE A 30 -3.12 -23.47 0.31
N ALA A 31 -3.39 -22.16 0.47
CA ALA A 31 -3.88 -21.60 1.72
C ALA A 31 -5.21 -22.23 2.16
N ALA A 32 -6.13 -22.44 1.21
CA ALA A 32 -7.42 -23.09 1.46
C ALA A 32 -7.27 -24.60 1.78
N ASP A 33 -6.48 -25.32 0.98
CA ASP A 33 -6.30 -26.77 1.10
C ASP A 33 -5.61 -27.14 2.43
N TYR A 34 -4.61 -26.36 2.84
CA TYR A 34 -3.78 -26.64 4.03
C TYR A 34 -4.12 -25.76 5.24
N LYS A 35 -5.15 -24.91 5.16
CA LYS A 35 -5.58 -23.99 6.23
C LYS A 35 -4.42 -23.13 6.77
N CYS A 36 -3.59 -22.60 5.88
CA CYS A 36 -2.46 -21.74 6.25
C CYS A 36 -2.66 -20.30 5.75
N ALA A 37 -1.91 -19.36 6.33
CA ALA A 37 -1.91 -17.97 5.88
C ALA A 37 -0.88 -17.78 4.76
N ALA A 38 -1.32 -17.18 3.63
CA ALA A 38 -0.42 -16.73 2.57
C ALA A 38 -0.27 -15.21 2.62
N VAL A 39 0.94 -14.73 2.86
CA VAL A 39 1.27 -13.30 2.90
C VAL A 39 2.12 -12.96 1.69
N ILE A 40 1.74 -11.91 0.95
CA ILE A 40 2.47 -11.44 -0.23
C ILE A 40 2.87 -9.99 -0.01
N VAL A 41 4.14 -9.68 -0.26
CA VAL A 41 4.68 -8.32 -0.23
C VAL A 41 4.74 -7.77 -1.65
N ASN A 42 4.27 -6.55 -1.83
CA ASN A 42 4.34 -5.83 -3.09
C ASN A 42 5.06 -4.51 -2.87
N HIS A 43 6.00 -4.19 -3.76
CA HIS A 43 6.73 -2.93 -3.71
C HIS A 43 5.88 -1.78 -4.27
N MET A 44 6.17 -0.57 -3.77
CA MET A 44 5.64 0.68 -4.31
C MET A 44 6.62 1.25 -5.34
N ILE A 45 6.09 1.81 -6.41
CA ILE A 45 6.84 2.52 -7.46
C ILE A 45 6.34 3.95 -7.56
N ALA A 46 7.22 4.87 -7.95
CA ALA A 46 6.81 6.22 -8.30
C ALA A 46 6.15 6.20 -9.70
N LYS A 47 4.96 6.76 -9.80
CA LYS A 47 4.29 7.08 -11.05
C LYS A 47 4.21 8.60 -11.19
N VAL A 48 4.37 9.08 -12.40
CA VAL A 48 4.21 10.50 -12.73
C VAL A 48 2.90 10.65 -13.49
N GLU A 49 2.02 11.52 -13.01
CA GLU A 49 0.78 11.86 -13.69
C GLU A 49 0.97 13.12 -14.54
N SER A 50 0.73 13.00 -15.85
CA SER A 50 0.65 14.13 -16.77
C SER A 50 -0.78 14.65 -16.78
N PRO A 51 -1.02 15.99 -16.78
CA PRO A 51 -0.11 17.05 -17.22
C PRO A 51 0.66 17.78 -16.11
N ASN A 52 0.32 17.59 -14.84
CA ASN A 52 0.90 18.39 -13.74
C ASN A 52 2.31 17.95 -13.34
N ASN A 53 2.84 16.85 -13.90
CA ASN A 53 4.13 16.23 -13.54
C ASN A 53 4.25 15.90 -12.04
N GLU A 54 3.11 15.65 -11.38
CA GLU A 54 3.09 15.24 -9.98
C GLU A 54 3.45 13.76 -9.88
N ALA A 55 4.38 13.45 -8.97
CA ALA A 55 4.79 12.09 -8.69
C ALA A 55 4.03 11.54 -7.49
N TYR A 56 3.45 10.35 -7.62
CA TYR A 56 2.78 9.64 -6.54
C TYR A 56 3.26 8.20 -6.44
N CYS A 57 3.16 7.61 -5.24
CA CYS A 57 3.50 6.22 -5.00
C CYS A 57 2.33 5.30 -5.36
N ALA A 58 2.57 4.31 -6.21
CA ALA A 58 1.59 3.32 -6.63
C ALA A 58 2.12 1.89 -6.46
N PRO A 59 1.27 0.88 -6.21
CA PRO A 59 1.70 -0.51 -6.15
C PRO A 59 2.23 -1.00 -7.52
N ALA A 60 3.38 -1.70 -7.52
CA ALA A 60 4.08 -2.12 -8.73
C ALA A 60 3.29 -3.07 -9.63
N LEU A 61 2.46 -3.92 -9.02
CA LEU A 61 1.65 -4.92 -9.72
C LEU A 61 0.30 -4.39 -10.21
N GLY A 62 0.00 -3.10 -9.98
CA GLY A 62 -1.24 -2.46 -10.40
C GLY A 62 -2.47 -2.93 -9.62
N ASP A 63 -3.62 -2.36 -9.98
CA ASP A 63 -4.87 -2.51 -9.21
C ASP A 63 -5.49 -3.89 -9.35
N THR A 64 -5.39 -4.52 -10.53
CA THR A 64 -5.90 -5.87 -10.77
C THR A 64 -5.33 -6.90 -9.79
N PHE A 65 -4.05 -6.82 -9.48
CA PHE A 65 -3.44 -7.67 -8.45
C PHE A 65 -4.03 -7.37 -7.07
N GLY A 66 -4.22 -6.09 -6.73
CA GLY A 66 -4.86 -5.68 -5.48
C GLY A 66 -6.30 -6.18 -5.32
N HIS A 67 -7.02 -6.45 -6.41
CA HIS A 67 -8.34 -7.06 -6.32
C HIS A 67 -8.30 -8.54 -5.90
N MET A 68 -7.20 -9.26 -6.16
CA MET A 68 -7.06 -10.69 -5.85
C MET A 68 -6.82 -10.95 -4.36
N SER A 69 -6.28 -9.99 -3.61
CA SER A 69 -6.12 -10.10 -2.16
C SER A 69 -7.40 -9.79 -1.40
N GLN A 70 -7.68 -10.59 -0.36
CA GLN A 70 -8.79 -10.35 0.58
C GLN A 70 -8.47 -9.24 1.58
N LEU A 71 -7.23 -9.19 2.10
CA LEU A 71 -6.73 -8.17 3.01
C LEU A 71 -5.54 -7.43 2.36
N ARG A 72 -5.53 -6.10 2.44
CA ARG A 72 -4.40 -5.26 2.02
C ARG A 72 -3.97 -4.33 3.13
N LEU A 73 -2.69 -4.40 3.47
CA LEU A 73 -2.02 -3.46 4.36
C LEU A 73 -1.05 -2.61 3.56
N GLN A 74 -1.08 -1.29 3.78
CA GLN A 74 -0.05 -0.38 3.33
C GLN A 74 0.84 -0.03 4.51
N LEU A 75 2.15 -0.21 4.32
CA LEU A 75 3.16 0.22 5.27
C LEU A 75 3.78 1.52 4.74
N SER A 76 3.76 2.56 5.55
CA SER A 76 4.29 3.88 5.19
C SER A 76 5.00 4.53 6.36
N TRP A 77 5.75 5.58 6.05
CA TRP A 77 6.31 6.48 7.05
C TRP A 77 5.43 7.73 7.14
N LYS A 78 5.08 8.13 8.36
CA LYS A 78 4.32 9.35 8.63
C LYS A 78 4.86 10.00 9.89
N MET A 79 5.30 11.25 9.79
CA MET A 79 5.87 12.02 10.92
C MET A 79 7.00 11.25 11.65
N ASN A 80 7.94 10.67 10.91
CA ASN A 80 9.04 9.82 11.41
C ASN A 80 8.63 8.52 12.13
N LYS A 81 7.35 8.16 12.11
CA LYS A 81 6.83 6.89 12.65
C LYS A 81 6.43 5.97 11.50
N ARG A 82 6.48 4.67 11.72
CA ARG A 82 5.98 3.68 10.76
C ARG A 82 4.50 3.47 11.01
N GLU A 83 3.70 3.60 9.96
CA GLU A 83 2.25 3.44 9.96
C GLU A 83 1.89 2.19 9.16
N ALA A 84 0.97 1.39 9.70
CA ALA A 84 0.29 0.32 8.98
C ALA A 84 -1.18 0.71 8.81
N ARG A 85 -1.65 0.78 7.56
CA ARG A 85 -3.04 1.11 7.22
C ARG A 85 -3.72 -0.01 6.47
N VAL A 86 -4.94 -0.35 6.87
CA VAL A 86 -5.80 -1.28 6.14
C VAL A 86 -6.40 -0.56 4.93
N LEU A 87 -6.01 -0.97 3.72
CA LEU A 87 -6.56 -0.42 2.47
C LEU A 87 -7.78 -1.18 1.97
N LYS A 88 -7.88 -2.48 2.30
CA LYS A 88 -8.98 -3.34 1.84
C LYS A 88 -9.13 -4.49 2.81
N SER A 89 -10.34 -4.70 3.33
CA SER A 89 -10.73 -5.87 4.09
C SER A 89 -12.24 -6.07 4.01
N PRO A 90 -12.76 -7.31 3.93
CA PRO A 90 -14.19 -7.59 4.01
C PRO A 90 -14.76 -7.44 5.44
N HIS A 91 -13.92 -7.49 6.48
CA HIS A 91 -14.38 -7.53 7.88
C HIS A 91 -13.81 -6.40 8.76
N ILE A 92 -12.78 -5.69 8.30
CA ILE A 92 -12.08 -4.66 9.07
C ILE A 92 -12.32 -3.33 8.37
N ALA A 93 -12.84 -2.36 9.10
CA ALA A 93 -12.99 -0.99 8.60
C ALA A 93 -11.61 -0.38 8.30
N GLU A 94 -11.57 0.70 7.52
CA GLU A 94 -10.33 1.43 7.30
C GLU A 94 -9.77 1.91 8.64
N LEU A 95 -8.60 1.37 8.99
CA LEU A 95 -7.91 1.60 10.25
C LEU A 95 -6.43 1.83 9.97
N SER A 96 -5.81 2.71 10.74
CA SER A 96 -4.37 2.91 10.76
C SER A 96 -3.85 2.79 12.18
N THR A 97 -2.68 2.19 12.33
CA THR A 97 -1.95 2.13 13.58
C THR A 97 -0.47 2.37 13.32
N TYR A 98 0.25 2.83 14.34
CA TYR A 98 1.69 3.01 14.26
C TYR A 98 2.41 1.83 14.92
N PHE A 99 3.60 1.51 14.41
CA PHE A 99 4.44 0.44 14.93
C PHE A 99 5.91 0.86 14.89
N GLN A 100 6.75 0.13 15.62
CA GLN A 100 8.20 0.28 15.57
C GLN A 100 8.88 -1.05 15.20
N ILE A 101 10.12 -0.95 14.74
CA ILE A 101 10.97 -2.11 14.46
C ILE A 101 12.15 -2.00 15.42
N THR A 102 12.27 -2.98 16.29
CA THR A 102 13.36 -3.14 17.27
C THR A 102 14.22 -4.33 16.87
N ASP A 103 15.28 -4.60 17.65
CA ASP A 103 16.12 -5.79 17.46
C ASP A 103 15.33 -7.10 17.62
N ASP A 104 14.21 -7.07 18.33
CA ASP A 104 13.30 -8.22 18.50
C ASP A 104 12.18 -8.27 17.42
N GLY A 105 12.22 -7.38 16.42
CA GLY A 105 11.27 -7.33 15.31
C GLY A 105 10.20 -6.23 15.44
N ILE A 106 8.98 -6.49 14.95
CA ILE A 106 7.88 -5.52 14.96
C ILE A 106 7.29 -5.44 16.37
N ARG A 107 7.18 -4.23 16.92
CA ARG A 107 6.63 -3.96 18.26
C ARG A 107 5.65 -2.80 18.23
N ASP A 108 4.80 -2.75 19.25
CA ASP A 108 3.94 -1.61 19.52
C ASP A 108 4.78 -0.39 19.90
N ILE A 109 4.21 0.80 19.69
CA ILE A 109 4.80 2.06 20.14
C ILE A 109 4.36 2.30 21.58
N ASP A 110 5.29 2.71 22.43
CA ASP A 110 4.99 3.04 23.82
C ASP A 110 4.02 4.23 23.89
N GLU A 111 3.03 4.15 24.80
CA GLU A 111 1.95 5.16 24.93
C GLU A 111 2.48 6.59 25.15
N THR A 112 3.65 6.73 25.78
CA THR A 112 4.34 8.01 25.96
C THR A 112 4.69 8.70 24.65
N GLU A 113 5.07 7.96 23.61
CA GLU A 113 5.40 8.55 22.31
C GLU A 113 4.15 8.94 21.50
N LEU A 114 2.99 8.35 21.80
CA LEU A 114 1.72 8.69 21.16
C LEU A 114 1.19 10.06 21.64
N MET A 115 1.56 10.50 22.84
CA MET A 115 1.08 11.74 23.47
C MET A 115 1.78 13.02 22.98
N ASP A 116 3.00 12.92 22.45
CA ASP A 116 3.81 14.07 21.99
C ASP A 116 3.21 14.85 20.80
N GLN A 117 2.05 14.43 20.26
CA GLN A 117 1.43 15.03 19.08
C GLN A 117 0.10 15.75 19.33
N ASN A 118 -0.52 15.60 20.51
CA ASN A 118 -1.72 16.41 20.82
C ASN A 118 -1.36 17.87 21.14
N SER A 119 -0.11 18.15 21.52
CA SER A 119 0.34 19.51 21.85
C SER A 119 0.66 20.37 20.61
N CYS A 120 0.81 19.78 19.43
CA CYS A 120 1.14 20.51 18.19
C CYS A 120 -0.11 20.89 17.37
N ASN A 121 -1.28 20.33 17.68
CA ASN A 121 -2.53 20.63 16.98
C ASN A 121 -3.30 21.82 17.58
N SER A 122 -2.99 22.25 18.81
CA SER A 122 -3.63 23.41 19.46
C SER A 122 -2.96 24.76 19.11
N ALA A 123 -1.77 24.76 18.51
CA ALA A 123 -1.01 25.97 18.23
C ALA A 123 -1.22 26.55 16.80
N SER A 124 -2.11 25.98 15.99
CA SER A 124 -2.36 26.43 14.61
C SER A 124 -3.78 26.94 14.34
N GLN A 125 -4.60 27.19 15.38
CA GLN A 125 -5.96 27.74 15.22
C GLN A 125 -6.20 29.13 15.87
N GLU A 126 -5.24 29.69 16.60
CA GLU A 126 -5.31 31.09 17.05
C GLU A 126 -4.39 31.94 16.18
N ASN A 127 -4.89 32.39 15.02
CA ASN A 127 -4.54 33.67 14.38
C ASN A 127 -5.16 33.78 12.97
N MET A 128 -6.47 33.97 12.92
CA MET A 128 -7.10 34.69 11.80
C MET A 128 -8.06 35.73 12.38
N HIS A 129 -7.55 36.95 12.53
CA HIS A 129 -8.38 38.13 12.74
C HIS A 129 -9.29 38.35 11.50
N PRO A 130 -10.55 38.78 11.68
CA PRO A 130 -11.43 39.08 10.56
C PRO A 130 -11.03 40.43 9.94
N ILE A 131 -10.86 40.46 8.62
CA ILE A 131 -10.84 41.72 7.86
C ILE A 131 -12.27 41.95 7.38
N ALA A 132 -12.80 43.12 7.77
CA ALA A 132 -14.10 43.66 7.39
C ALA A 132 -14.21 43.96 5.89
#